data_AF-A0A9P0QBA8-F1
#
_entry.id   AF-A0A9P0QBA8-F1
#
_cell.length_a   1.000
_cell.length_b   1.000
_cell.length_c   1.000
_cell.angle_alpha   90.00
_cell.angle_beta   90.00
_cell.angle_gamma   90.00
#
_symmetry.space_group_name_H-M   'P 1'
#
loop_
_entity.id
_entity.type
_entity.pdbx_description
1 polymer ?
#
loop_
_entity_poly.entity_id
_entity_poly.type
_entity_poly.pdbx_seq_one_letter_code
_entity_poly.pdbx_strand_id
1 'polypeptide(L)'
;MSDFFFEEEEDYGEYDLEYSEESTSEPDVDLENQYYLAKALKEENLENSIAAFQKVLDLQGDLKGEWGFKSLKQLVKIHFQMKNYSETMEKYQELLGKC
;
A
#
# COMPACT_ATOMS: atom_id res chain seq x y z
N MET A 1 2.06 13.41 -26.55
CA MET A 1 3.07 12.53 -25.94
C MET A 1 3.29 13.03 -24.52
N SER A 2 2.31 12.76 -23.67
CA SER A 2 2.15 13.35 -22.34
C SER A 2 1.35 12.35 -21.52
N ASP A 3 2.01 11.32 -20.98
CA ASP A 3 1.38 10.38 -20.04
C ASP A 3 2.39 9.54 -19.21
N PHE A 4 3.68 9.87 -19.24
CA PHE A 4 4.71 9.08 -18.54
C PHE A 4 5.39 9.81 -17.37
N PHE A 5 4.99 11.06 -17.06
CA PHE A 5 5.68 11.86 -16.03
C PHE A 5 4.96 11.87 -14.68
N PHE A 6 3.92 11.04 -14.47
CA PHE A 6 3.14 11.04 -13.23
C PHE A 6 3.41 9.83 -12.32
N GLU A 7 4.33 8.93 -12.67
CA GLU A 7 4.69 7.76 -11.85
C GLU A 7 6.00 7.95 -11.05
N GLU A 8 6.76 9.02 -11.27
CA GLU A 8 8.05 9.28 -10.61
C GLU A 8 8.01 10.31 -9.46
N GLU A 9 6.83 10.76 -9.02
CA GLU A 9 6.67 11.77 -7.96
C GLU A 9 6.07 11.23 -6.64
N GLU A 10 6.26 9.94 -6.32
CA GLU A 10 5.96 9.41 -4.97
C GLU A 10 7.21 9.19 -4.10
N ASP A 11 8.40 9.69 -4.50
CA ASP A 11 9.64 9.63 -3.69
C ASP A 11 10.13 11.01 -3.21
N TYR A 12 9.65 12.12 -3.81
CA TYR A 12 10.19 13.47 -3.55
C TYR A 12 9.32 14.31 -2.60
N GLY A 13 8.75 13.70 -1.56
CA GLY A 13 7.90 14.46 -0.64
C GLY A 13 7.21 13.73 0.50
N GLU A 14 7.60 12.49 0.85
CA GLU A 14 7.28 11.96 2.18
C GLU A 14 8.18 12.75 3.16
N TYR A 15 7.68 13.92 3.56
CA TYR A 15 8.24 14.71 4.64
C TYR A 15 8.32 13.74 5.82
N ASP A 16 9.55 13.34 6.12
CA ASP A 16 9.98 12.53 7.23
C ASP A 16 9.45 13.16 8.52
N LEU A 17 8.18 12.88 8.83
CA LEU A 17 7.63 13.10 10.14
C LEU A 17 8.25 11.99 10.98
N GLU A 18 9.49 12.23 11.41
CA GLU A 18 10.15 11.53 12.51
C GLU A 18 9.25 11.67 13.75
N TYR A 19 8.19 10.86 13.83
CA TYR A 19 7.63 10.50 15.11
C TYR A 19 8.71 9.65 15.77
N SER A 20 9.46 10.30 16.67
CA SER A 20 10.46 9.67 17.51
C SER A 20 9.82 8.55 18.34
N GLU A 21 9.70 7.37 17.76
CA GLU A 21 9.46 6.13 18.48
C GLU A 21 10.68 5.25 18.24
N GLU A 22 11.64 5.41 19.14
CA GLU A 22 12.70 4.44 19.43
C GLU A 22 12.05 3.11 19.81
N SER A 23 11.61 2.34 18.82
CA SER A 23 11.26 0.94 18.96
C SER A 23 12.16 0.16 18.02
N THR A 24 13.18 -0.46 18.62
CA THR A 24 14.09 -1.44 18.03
C THR A 24 13.35 -2.73 17.68
N SER A 25 12.25 -2.62 16.93
CA SER A 25 11.64 -3.78 16.29
C SER A 25 12.43 -4.05 15.01
N GLU A 26 12.88 -5.27 14.86
CA GLU A 26 13.64 -5.74 13.70
C GLU A 26 12.97 -5.22 12.40
N PRO A 27 13.74 -4.80 11.37
CA PRO A 27 13.13 -4.41 10.11
C PRO A 27 12.23 -5.57 9.67
N ASP A 28 10.94 -5.30 9.45
CA ASP A 28 10.00 -6.29 8.90
C ASP A 28 10.34 -6.53 7.43
N VAL A 29 11.50 -7.13 7.18
CA VAL A 29 12.07 -7.42 5.85
C VAL A 29 11.08 -8.22 5.00
N ASP A 30 10.26 -9.05 5.65
CA ASP A 30 9.20 -9.82 4.99
C ASP A 30 8.07 -8.94 4.47
N LEU A 31 7.68 -7.88 5.19
CA LEU A 31 6.65 -6.93 4.74
C LEU A 31 7.17 -6.07 3.58
N GLU A 32 8.40 -5.58 3.69
CA GLU A 32 9.04 -4.79 2.64
C GLU A 32 9.17 -5.59 1.34
N ASN A 33 9.71 -6.80 1.41
CA ASN A 33 9.86 -7.68 0.26
C ASN A 33 8.51 -7.98 -0.39
N GLN A 34 7.48 -8.28 0.41
CA GLN A 34 6.14 -8.57 -0.08
C GLN A 34 5.49 -7.34 -0.72
N TYR A 35 5.73 -6.13 -0.19
CA TYR A 35 5.24 -4.88 -0.77
C TYR A 35 5.88 -4.58 -2.13
N TYR A 36 7.21 -4.74 -2.26
CA TYR A 36 7.88 -4.54 -3.56
C TYR A 36 7.46 -5.58 -4.59
N LEU A 37 7.23 -6.84 -4.18
CA LEU A 37 6.62 -7.85 -5.04
C LEU A 37 5.22 -7.43 -5.51
N ALA A 38 4.38 -6.92 -4.61
CA ALA A 38 3.05 -6.44 -4.95
C ALA A 38 3.07 -5.24 -5.91
N LYS A 39 4.04 -4.33 -5.73
CA LYS A 39 4.25 -3.17 -6.59
C LYS A 39 4.70 -3.57 -7.99
N ALA A 40 5.63 -4.53 -8.12
CA ALA A 40 6.04 -5.06 -9.41
C ALA A 40 4.87 -5.73 -10.16
N LEU A 41 4.03 -6.47 -9.43
CA LEU A 41 2.86 -7.13 -10.00
C LEU A 41 1.77 -6.14 -10.47
N LYS A 42 1.78 -4.88 -10.01
CA LYS A 42 0.80 -3.86 -10.44
C LYS A 42 0.89 -3.58 -11.93
N GLU A 43 2.10 -3.62 -12.49
CA GLU A 43 2.34 -3.38 -13.93
C GLU A 43 1.99 -4.61 -14.78
N GLU A 44 2.12 -5.81 -14.23
CA GLU A 44 1.83 -7.06 -14.94
C GLU A 44 0.34 -7.45 -14.86
N ASN A 45 -0.21 -7.50 -13.65
CA ASN A 45 -1.55 -7.99 -13.38
C ASN A 45 -2.12 -7.39 -12.07
N LEU A 46 -3.15 -6.55 -12.23
CA LEU A 46 -3.83 -5.87 -11.14
C LEU A 46 -4.46 -6.84 -10.12
N GLU A 47 -5.02 -7.97 -10.56
CA GLU A 47 -5.64 -8.96 -9.67
C GLU A 47 -4.60 -9.65 -8.78
N ASN A 48 -3.45 -10.01 -9.35
CA ASN A 48 -2.34 -10.58 -8.60
C ASN A 48 -1.72 -9.58 -7.62
N SER A 49 -1.64 -8.30 -8.03
CA SER A 49 -1.18 -7.21 -7.18
C SER A 49 -2.08 -7.02 -5.96
N ILE A 50 -3.41 -7.08 -6.14
CA ILE A 50 -4.38 -7.04 -5.02
C ILE A 50 -4.10 -8.17 -4.03
N ALA A 51 -3.95 -9.41 -4.51
CA ALA A 51 -3.67 -10.55 -3.64
C ALA A 51 -2.32 -10.40 -2.90
N ALA A 52 -1.32 -9.82 -3.56
CA ALA A 52 -0.01 -9.58 -2.96
C ALA A 52 -0.04 -8.48 -1.89
N PHE A 53 -0.80 -7.39 -2.09
CA PHE A 53 -1.01 -6.35 -1.08
C PHE A 53 -1.85 -6.87 0.10
N GLN A 54 -2.84 -7.72 -0.16
CA GLN A 54 -3.62 -8.36 0.90
C GLN A 54 -2.71 -9.22 1.81
N LYS A 55 -1.73 -9.93 1.24
CA LYS A 55 -0.72 -10.65 2.04
C LYS A 55 0.11 -9.74 2.94
N VAL A 56 0.45 -8.52 2.51
CA VAL A 56 1.16 -7.56 3.38
C VAL A 56 0.28 -7.22 4.59
N LEU A 57 -1.03 -7.05 4.39
CA LEU A 57 -1.97 -6.79 5.49
C LEU A 57 -2.09 -7.99 6.43
N ASP A 58 -2.17 -9.20 5.87
CA ASP A 58 -2.28 -10.42 6.66
C ASP A 58 -1.01 -10.70 7.48
N LEU A 59 0.17 -10.40 6.92
CA LEU A 59 1.47 -10.52 7.61
C LEU A 59 1.62 -9.50 8.74
N GLN A 60 1.12 -8.28 8.54
CA GLN A 60 1.23 -7.22 9.54
C GLN A 60 0.22 -7.39 10.71
N GLY A 61 -0.91 -8.06 10.46
CA GLY A 61 -1.90 -8.37 11.49
C GLY A 61 -2.77 -7.18 11.92
N ASP A 62 -3.28 -7.22 13.16
CA ASP A 62 -4.28 -6.27 13.67
C ASP A 62 -3.76 -4.83 13.86
N LEU A 63 -2.44 -4.66 14.04
CA LEU A 63 -1.81 -3.34 14.12
C LEU A 63 -1.46 -2.89 12.70
N LYS A 64 -2.24 -1.94 12.17
CA LYS A 64 -1.93 -1.29 10.90
C LYS A 64 -0.72 -0.36 11.04
N GLY A 65 0.49 -0.93 11.08
CA GLY A 65 1.76 -0.24 10.88
C GLY A 65 1.93 0.34 9.46
N GLU A 66 3.10 0.94 9.21
CA GLU A 66 3.41 1.72 8.02
C GLU A 66 3.20 0.95 6.71
N TRP A 67 3.65 -0.31 6.63
CA TRP A 67 3.54 -1.14 5.43
C TRP A 67 2.10 -1.48 5.06
N GLY A 68 1.24 -1.71 6.05
CA GLY A 68 -0.18 -1.95 5.84
C GLY A 68 -0.92 -0.69 5.41
N PHE A 69 -0.52 0.47 5.93
CA PHE A 69 -1.06 1.75 5.44
C PHE A 69 -0.65 2.01 3.98
N LYS A 70 0.64 1.83 3.65
CA LYS A 70 1.16 1.94 2.29
C LYS A 70 0.45 0.96 1.33
N SER A 71 0.20 -0.28 1.77
CA SER A 71 -0.51 -1.32 1.00
C SER A 71 -1.99 -0.99 0.78
N LEU A 72 -2.71 -0.54 1.81
CA LEU A 72 -4.12 -0.14 1.68
C LEU A 72 -4.29 1.03 0.71
N LYS A 73 -3.38 2.03 0.75
CA LYS A 73 -3.39 3.15 -0.19
C LYS A 73 -3.26 2.65 -1.64
N GLN A 74 -2.40 1.67 -1.91
CA GLN A 74 -2.26 1.09 -3.25
C GLN A 74 -3.48 0.25 -3.66
N LEU A 75 -4.07 -0.52 -2.74
CA LEU A 75 -5.31 -1.27 -3.00
C LEU A 75 -6.46 -0.34 -3.43
N VAL A 76 -6.68 0.77 -2.70
CA VAL A 76 -7.69 1.77 -3.06
C VAL A 76 -7.45 2.31 -4.47
N LYS A 77 -6.18 2.64 -4.83
CA LYS A 77 -5.83 3.10 -6.18
C LYS A 77 -6.15 2.05 -7.25
N ILE A 78 -5.83 0.77 -7.01
CA ILE A 78 -6.08 -0.32 -7.96
C ILE A 78 -7.58 -0.53 -8.16
N HIS A 79 -8.36 -0.66 -7.09
CA HIS A 79 -9.82 -0.81 -7.19
C HIS A 79 -10.48 0.38 -7.89
N PHE A 80 -9.96 1.59 -7.66
CA PHE A 80 -10.43 2.80 -8.36
C PHE A 80 -10.15 2.73 -9.87
N GLN A 81 -8.96 2.26 -10.28
CA GLN A 81 -8.62 2.04 -11.69
C GLN A 81 -9.52 0.97 -12.34
N MET A 82 -9.89 -0.08 -11.60
CA MET A 82 -10.82 -1.12 -12.05
C MET A 82 -12.29 -0.66 -12.09
N LYS A 83 -12.59 0.58 -11.68
CA LYS A 83 -13.95 1.14 -11.56
C LYS A 83 -14.85 0.41 -10.56
N ASN A 84 -14.25 -0.37 -9.64
CA ASN A 84 -14.96 -1.02 -8.53
C ASN A 84 -15.08 -0.06 -7.35
N TYR A 85 -15.99 0.91 -7.48
CA TYR A 85 -16.16 1.97 -6.47
C TYR A 85 -16.66 1.45 -5.11
N SER A 86 -17.40 0.33 -5.09
CA SER A 86 -17.89 -0.27 -3.84
C SER A 86 -16.73 -0.75 -2.97
N GLU A 87 -15.88 -1.63 -3.51
CA GLU A 87 -14.67 -2.13 -2.83
C GLU A 87 -13.68 -1.01 -2.54
N THR A 88 -13.53 -0.04 -3.45
CA THR A 88 -12.69 1.13 -3.21
C THR A 88 -13.11 1.86 -1.93
N MET A 89 -14.42 2.03 -1.71
CA MET A 89 -14.95 2.73 -0.56
C MET A 89 -14.79 1.93 0.74
N GLU A 90 -14.97 0.60 0.68
CA GLU A 90 -14.71 -0.29 1.82
C GLU A 90 -13.24 -0.23 2.25
N LYS A 91 -12.30 -0.37 1.30
CA LYS A 91 -10.86 -0.25 1.57
C LYS A 91 -10.45 1.13 2.05
N TYR A 92 -11.13 2.17 1.59
CA TYR A 92 -10.91 3.53 2.08
C TYR A 92 -11.42 3.72 3.51
N GLN A 93 -12.56 3.13 3.89
CA GLN A 93 -13.04 3.13 5.28
C GLN A 93 -12.07 2.40 6.21
N GLU A 94 -11.59 1.23 5.78
CA GLU A 94 -10.55 0.46 6.47
C GLU A 94 -9.26 1.27 6.67
N LEU A 95 -8.87 2.09 5.69
CA LEU A 95 -7.69 2.96 5.76
C LEU A 95 -7.88 4.09 6.77
N LEU A 96 -9.09 4.63 6.90
CA LEU A 96 -9.43 5.66 7.88
C LEU A 96 -9.59 5.12 9.32
N GLY A 97 -9.40 3.81 9.52
CA GLY A 97 -9.64 3.16 10.82
C GLY A 97 -11.11 3.14 11.23
N LYS A 98 -12.04 3.34 10.27
CA LYS A 98 -13.46 3.14 10.51
C LYS A 98 -13.78 1.67 10.26
N CYS A 99 -13.73 0.89 11.34
CA CYS A 99 -14.31 -0.45 11.40
C CYS A 99 -15.82 -0.39 11.65
#